data_AF-A0A838GH11-F1
#
_entry.id   AF-A0A838GH11-F1
#
_cell.length_a   1.000
_cell.length_b   1.000
_cell.length_c   1.000
_cell.angle_alpha   90.00
_cell.angle_beta   90.00
_cell.angle_gamma   90.00
#
_symmetry.space_group_name_H-M   'P 1'
#
loop_
_entity.id
_entity.type
_entity.pdbx_description
1 polymer ?
#
loop_
_entity_poly.entity_id
_entity_poly.type
_entity_poly.pdbx_seq_one_letter_code
_entity_poly.pdbx_strand_id
1 'polypeptide(L)'
;GLADWFRQLWAESLGKKLSTENEVVNAGQTPIKALGAIDQHSQIQLYTEGPNDKLIQLVAVERYRESVGIPNPPEDMPELGYFTGGELGQLLDRERMATSWALTEAQRPNLTITVPTIDAAIVGEFFYLFQLQTVMAGALYGVNPFGQPGVEAGKNATYALMGRGGYEDLKAELLDSPEDAGVFVNRP
;
A
#
# COMPACT_ATOMS: atom_id res chain seq x y z
N GLY A 1 -0.77 8.21 -5.68
CA GLY A 1 -2.04 8.90 -5.42
C GLY A 1 -2.91 8.10 -4.48
N LEU A 2 -3.92 7.38 -5.01
CA LEU A 2 -4.90 6.64 -4.20
C LEU A 2 -4.27 5.57 -3.29
N ALA A 3 -3.34 4.77 -3.83
CA ALA A 3 -2.63 3.76 -3.04
C ALA A 3 -1.74 4.37 -1.95
N ASP A 4 -1.14 5.55 -2.19
CA ASP A 4 -0.34 6.24 -1.16
C ASP A 4 -1.23 6.81 -0.05
N TRP A 5 -2.40 7.33 -0.41
CA TRP A 5 -3.43 7.73 0.56
C TRP A 5 -3.89 6.54 1.42
N PHE A 6 -4.17 5.39 0.80
CA PHE A 6 -4.56 4.18 1.54
C PHE A 6 -3.45 3.70 2.47
N ARG A 7 -2.19 3.74 2.01
CA ARG A 7 -1.03 3.40 2.86
C ARG A 7 -0.99 4.24 4.13
N GLN A 8 -1.19 5.55 4.00
CA GLN A 8 -1.24 6.43 5.17
C GLN A 8 -2.41 6.09 6.08
N LEU A 9 -3.63 5.99 5.51
CA LEU A 9 -4.84 5.68 6.25
C LEU A 9 -4.70 4.39 7.06
N TRP A 10 -4.31 3.30 6.40
CA TRP A 10 -4.23 1.99 7.03
C TRP A 10 -3.10 1.90 8.05
N ALA A 11 -1.90 2.39 7.70
CA ALA A 11 -0.73 2.28 8.58
C ALA A 11 -0.86 3.16 9.83
N GLU A 12 -1.23 4.43 9.69
CA GLU A 12 -1.32 5.33 10.85
C GLU A 12 -2.50 4.99 11.77
N SER A 13 -3.62 4.53 11.21
CA SER A 13 -4.78 4.16 12.02
C SER A 13 -4.58 2.84 12.77
N LEU A 14 -4.03 1.81 12.12
CA LEU A 14 -4.01 0.45 12.66
C LEU A 14 -2.66 0.04 13.27
N GLY A 15 -1.56 0.72 12.92
CA GLY A 15 -0.25 0.51 13.50
C GLY A 15 -0.17 1.07 14.93
N LYS A 16 -0.57 0.28 15.93
CA LYS A 16 -0.75 0.75 17.31
C LYS A 16 -0.06 -0.16 18.32
N LYS A 17 0.78 0.44 19.17
CA LYS A 17 1.43 -0.24 20.31
C LYS A 17 0.39 -0.72 21.32
N LEU A 18 -0.59 0.12 21.64
CA LEU A 18 -1.55 -0.12 22.72
C LEU A 18 -2.95 -0.46 22.19
N SER A 19 -3.64 -1.36 22.89
CA SER A 19 -5.08 -1.61 22.73
C SER A 19 -5.92 -0.48 23.33
N THR A 20 -7.23 -0.53 23.12
CA THR A 20 -8.19 0.35 23.82
C THR A 20 -8.23 0.15 25.34
N GLU A 21 -7.67 -0.96 25.82
CA GLU A 21 -7.55 -1.29 27.25
C GLU A 21 -6.15 -0.95 27.82
N ASN A 22 -5.31 -0.26 27.04
CA ASN A 22 -3.91 0.10 27.37
C ASN A 22 -2.95 -1.09 27.50
N GLU A 23 -3.29 -2.24 26.92
CA GLU A 23 -2.36 -3.37 26.84
C GLU A 23 -1.42 -3.23 25.64
N VAL A 24 -0.18 -3.73 25.77
CA VAL A 24 0.77 -3.73 24.66
C VAL A 24 0.42 -4.84 23.67
N VAL A 25 -0.05 -4.48 22.48
CA VAL A 25 -0.48 -5.41 21.41
C VAL A 25 0.39 -5.33 20.17
N ASN A 26 1.03 -4.19 19.90
CA ASN A 26 1.82 -3.95 18.67
C ASN A 26 1.06 -4.38 17.40
N ALA A 27 -0.21 -4.00 17.31
CA ALA A 27 -1.08 -4.34 16.18
C ALA A 27 -0.66 -3.59 14.91
N GLY A 28 -1.01 -4.18 13.76
CA GLY A 28 -0.88 -3.54 12.47
C GLY A 28 -0.74 -4.53 11.31
N GLN A 29 -1.02 -4.05 10.12
CA GLN A 29 -0.67 -4.72 8.86
C GLN A 29 0.03 -3.69 7.98
N THR A 30 1.17 -4.05 7.40
CA THR A 30 1.94 -3.14 6.54
C THR A 30 1.26 -3.00 5.18
N PRO A 31 0.74 -1.81 4.81
CA PRO A 31 0.16 -1.63 3.49
C PRO A 31 1.26 -1.42 2.44
N ILE A 32 1.25 -2.25 1.40
CA ILE A 32 2.19 -2.22 0.27
C ILE A 32 1.46 -1.73 -0.98
N LYS A 33 2.06 -0.78 -1.70
CA LYS A 33 1.56 -0.32 -3.00
C LYS A 33 2.16 -1.17 -4.12
N ALA A 34 1.33 -1.57 -5.08
CA ALA A 34 1.74 -2.12 -6.36
C ALA A 34 0.89 -1.49 -7.48
N LEU A 35 1.40 -1.51 -8.71
CA LEU A 35 0.75 -0.95 -9.90
C LEU A 35 0.72 -2.00 -11.03
N GLY A 36 -0.48 -2.40 -11.45
CA GLY A 36 -0.65 -3.26 -12.62
C GLY A 36 -0.55 -2.46 -13.94
N ALA A 37 0.06 -2.99 -15.00
CA ALA A 37 0.80 -4.25 -15.08
C ALA A 37 2.29 -4.15 -14.68
N ILE A 38 2.81 -2.94 -14.44
CA ILE A 38 4.24 -2.67 -14.23
C ILE A 38 4.86 -3.59 -13.16
N ASP A 39 4.20 -3.73 -12.01
CA ASP A 39 4.71 -4.54 -10.90
C ASP A 39 4.47 -6.05 -11.05
N GLN A 40 3.86 -6.49 -12.15
CA GLN A 40 3.96 -7.90 -12.55
C GLN A 40 5.40 -8.26 -12.91
N HIS A 41 6.19 -7.30 -13.40
CA HIS A 41 7.60 -7.51 -13.72
C HIS A 41 8.55 -7.23 -12.53
N SER A 42 8.01 -7.02 -11.32
CA SER A 42 8.83 -6.75 -10.14
C SER A 42 8.39 -7.57 -8.91
N GLN A 43 7.11 -7.49 -8.53
CA GLN A 43 6.61 -8.03 -7.28
C GLN A 43 5.96 -9.40 -7.40
N ILE A 44 5.46 -9.78 -8.59
CA ILE A 44 4.62 -10.99 -8.68
C ILE A 44 5.36 -12.25 -8.27
N GLN A 45 6.66 -12.36 -8.59
CA GLN A 45 7.53 -13.45 -8.15
C GLN A 45 7.53 -13.60 -6.63
N LEU A 46 7.67 -12.48 -5.90
CA LEU A 46 7.63 -12.47 -4.44
C LEU A 46 6.23 -12.82 -3.93
N TYR A 47 5.18 -12.34 -4.60
CA TYR A 47 3.80 -12.54 -4.16
C TYR A 47 3.32 -13.98 -4.38
N THR A 48 3.79 -14.67 -5.41
CA THR A 48 3.40 -16.05 -5.73
C THR A 48 4.27 -17.10 -5.04
N GLU A 49 5.58 -16.89 -4.92
CA GLU A 49 6.51 -17.91 -4.41
C GLU A 49 7.15 -17.56 -3.06
N GLY A 50 7.06 -16.31 -2.61
CA GLY A 50 7.59 -15.87 -1.33
C GLY A 50 6.73 -16.27 -0.12
N PRO A 51 7.03 -15.69 1.06
CA PRO A 51 6.24 -15.90 2.28
C PRO A 51 4.73 -15.66 2.06
N ASN A 52 3.89 -16.51 2.67
CA ASN A 52 2.43 -16.36 2.61
C ASN A 52 1.90 -15.44 3.71
N ASP A 53 2.28 -14.17 3.61
CA ASP A 53 2.02 -13.12 4.60
C ASP A 53 1.29 -11.90 4.00
N LYS A 54 0.69 -12.05 2.81
CA LYS A 54 0.03 -10.96 2.07
C LYS A 54 -1.40 -11.32 1.72
N LEU A 55 -2.33 -10.40 2.02
CA LEU A 55 -3.63 -10.31 1.38
C LEU A 55 -3.53 -9.29 0.23
N ILE A 56 -3.84 -9.72 -0.99
CA ILE A 56 -3.66 -8.88 -2.19
C ILE A 56 -5.01 -8.35 -2.66
N GLN A 57 -5.21 -7.05 -2.54
CA GLN A 57 -6.41 -6.37 -3.04
C GLN A 57 -6.10 -5.67 -4.36
N LEU A 58 -6.76 -6.11 -5.43
CA LEU A 58 -6.70 -5.52 -6.76
C LEU A 58 -7.81 -4.47 -6.92
N VAL A 59 -7.54 -3.40 -7.63
CA VAL A 59 -8.54 -2.40 -8.04
C VAL A 59 -8.65 -2.41 -9.56
N ALA A 60 -9.84 -2.69 -10.07
CA ALA A 60 -10.13 -2.80 -11.50
C ALA A 60 -11.10 -1.70 -11.95
N VAL A 61 -10.99 -1.29 -13.21
CA VAL A 61 -11.90 -0.32 -13.83
C VAL A 61 -12.51 -0.96 -15.07
N GLU A 62 -13.84 -0.96 -15.19
CA GLU A 62 -14.52 -1.58 -16.34
C GLU A 62 -14.37 -0.75 -17.61
N ARG A 63 -14.50 0.58 -17.50
CA ARG A 63 -14.43 1.50 -18.65
C ARG A 63 -13.42 2.62 -18.40
N TYR A 64 -12.43 2.65 -19.27
CA TYR A 64 -11.45 3.73 -19.35
C TYR A 64 -12.07 4.97 -20.01
N ARG A 65 -11.48 6.15 -19.76
CA ARG A 65 -11.95 7.42 -20.34
C ARG A 65 -11.76 7.48 -21.85
N GLU A 66 -10.77 6.77 -22.35
CA GLU A 66 -10.43 6.68 -23.76
C GLU A 66 -10.19 5.21 -24.11
N SER A 67 -10.65 4.81 -25.30
CA SER A 67 -10.24 3.55 -25.90
C SER A 67 -9.00 3.79 -26.74
N VAL A 68 -8.01 2.92 -26.55
CA VAL A 68 -6.76 2.91 -27.32
C VAL A 68 -6.66 1.56 -28.00
N GLY A 69 -6.93 1.53 -29.31
CA GLY A 69 -6.76 0.34 -30.13
C GLY A 69 -5.29 -0.05 -30.24
N ILE A 70 -5.02 -1.35 -30.18
CA ILE A 70 -3.68 -1.89 -30.43
C ILE A 70 -3.50 -1.97 -31.95
N PRO A 71 -2.44 -1.35 -32.52
CA PRO A 71 -2.17 -1.45 -33.96
C PRO A 71 -2.01 -2.91 -34.38
N ASN A 72 -2.43 -3.23 -35.60
CA ASN A 72 -2.20 -4.56 -36.16
C ASN A 72 -0.69 -4.86 -36.18
N PRO A 73 -0.30 -6.08 -35.81
CA PRO A 73 1.10 -6.46 -35.85
C PRO A 73 1.64 -6.47 -37.29
N PRO A 74 2.94 -6.25 -37.47
CA PRO A 74 3.61 -6.48 -38.76
C PRO A 74 3.38 -7.91 -39.28
N GLU A 75 3.29 -8.08 -40.60
CA GLU A 75 3.06 -9.39 -41.23
C GLU A 75 4.16 -10.42 -40.92
N ASP A 76 5.38 -9.94 -40.65
CA ASP A 76 6.54 -10.75 -40.28
C ASP A 76 6.58 -11.14 -38.80
N MET A 77 5.57 -10.75 -38.01
CA MET A 77 5.40 -11.12 -36.59
C MET A 77 4.04 -11.80 -36.33
N PRO A 78 3.76 -12.96 -36.95
CA PRO A 78 2.48 -13.67 -36.81
C PRO A 78 2.15 -14.08 -35.37
N GLU A 79 3.16 -14.25 -34.51
CA GLU A 79 3.02 -14.56 -33.09
C GLU A 79 2.32 -13.45 -32.29
N LEU A 80 2.31 -12.21 -32.80
CA LEU A 80 1.60 -11.07 -32.19
C LEU A 80 0.13 -10.99 -32.66
N GLY A 81 -0.31 -11.90 -33.52
CA GLY A 81 -1.64 -11.89 -34.12
C GLY A 81 -2.80 -11.84 -33.12
N TYR A 82 -2.61 -12.32 -31.88
CA TYR A 82 -3.62 -12.29 -30.81
C TYR A 82 -3.96 -10.87 -30.31
N PHE A 83 -3.15 -9.86 -30.64
CA PHE A 83 -3.45 -8.46 -30.36
C PHE A 83 -4.34 -7.79 -31.41
N THR A 84 -4.50 -8.40 -32.58
CA THR A 84 -5.25 -7.84 -33.71
C THR A 84 -6.69 -7.51 -33.31
N GLY A 85 -7.10 -6.26 -33.53
CA GLY A 85 -8.44 -5.78 -33.16
C GLY A 85 -8.68 -5.63 -31.65
N GLY A 86 -7.65 -5.77 -30.83
CA GLY A 86 -7.72 -5.57 -29.38
C GLY A 86 -7.54 -4.12 -28.96
N GLU A 87 -7.89 -3.84 -27.70
CA GLU A 87 -7.70 -2.54 -27.06
C GLU A 87 -6.76 -2.66 -25.86
N LEU A 88 -5.99 -1.60 -25.57
CA LEU A 88 -5.07 -1.58 -24.44
C LEU A 88 -5.79 -1.77 -23.09
N GLY A 89 -7.00 -1.21 -22.95
CA GLY A 89 -7.83 -1.42 -21.76
C GLY A 89 -8.23 -2.88 -21.56
N GLN A 90 -8.54 -3.59 -22.66
CA GLN A 90 -8.80 -5.03 -22.62
C GLN A 90 -7.55 -5.81 -22.20
N LEU A 91 -6.38 -5.48 -22.76
CA LEU A 91 -5.12 -6.12 -22.38
C LEU A 91 -4.85 -5.97 -20.88
N LEU A 92 -4.98 -4.75 -20.33
CA LEU A 92 -4.79 -4.49 -18.90
C LEU A 92 -5.75 -5.31 -18.02
N ASP A 93 -7.02 -5.45 -18.38
CA ASP A 93 -7.94 -6.29 -17.62
C ASP A 93 -7.60 -7.78 -17.74
N ARG A 94 -7.18 -8.27 -18.92
CA ARG A 94 -6.71 -9.66 -19.08
C ARG A 94 -5.50 -9.94 -18.22
N GLU A 95 -4.54 -9.03 -18.17
CA GLU A 95 -3.35 -9.17 -17.32
C GLU A 95 -3.71 -9.15 -15.82
N ARG A 96 -4.66 -8.31 -15.40
CA ARG A 96 -5.21 -8.34 -14.03
C ARG A 96 -5.90 -9.67 -13.72
N MET A 97 -6.73 -10.19 -14.63
CA MET A 97 -7.38 -11.50 -14.48
C MET A 97 -6.35 -12.62 -14.34
N ALA A 98 -5.35 -12.64 -15.23
CA ALA A 98 -4.26 -13.62 -15.19
C ALA A 98 -3.47 -13.54 -13.87
N THR A 99 -3.20 -12.32 -13.38
CA THR A 99 -2.56 -12.10 -12.08
C THR A 99 -3.39 -12.67 -10.93
N SER A 100 -4.70 -12.39 -10.88
CA SER A 100 -5.60 -12.92 -9.85
C SER A 100 -5.71 -14.45 -9.90
N TRP A 101 -5.74 -15.03 -11.10
CA TRP A 101 -5.70 -16.49 -11.29
C TRP A 101 -4.39 -17.07 -10.78
N ALA A 102 -3.24 -16.53 -11.18
CA ALA A 102 -1.93 -17.02 -10.74
C ALA A 102 -1.75 -16.94 -9.21
N LEU A 103 -2.23 -15.86 -8.58
CA LEU A 103 -2.26 -15.74 -7.12
C LEU A 103 -3.14 -16.82 -6.48
N THR A 104 -4.31 -17.09 -7.06
CA THR A 104 -5.25 -18.10 -6.57
C THR A 104 -4.67 -19.51 -6.70
N GLU A 105 -4.06 -19.85 -7.84
CA GLU A 105 -3.36 -21.13 -8.05
C GLU A 105 -2.23 -21.31 -7.04
N ALA A 106 -1.48 -20.25 -6.77
CA ALA A 106 -0.43 -20.23 -5.74
C ALA A 106 -0.98 -20.18 -4.29
N GLN A 107 -2.29 -20.34 -4.08
CA GLN A 107 -2.96 -20.31 -2.77
C GLN A 107 -2.71 -19.00 -1.99
N ARG A 108 -2.66 -17.88 -2.72
CA ARG A 108 -2.46 -16.54 -2.16
C ARG A 108 -3.80 -15.82 -2.05
N PRO A 109 -4.20 -15.37 -0.85
CA PRO A 109 -5.49 -14.73 -0.66
C PRO A 109 -5.52 -13.41 -1.43
N ASN A 110 -6.51 -13.28 -2.31
CA ASN A 110 -6.68 -12.09 -3.12
C ASN A 110 -8.16 -11.76 -3.32
N LEU A 111 -8.46 -10.48 -3.55
CA LEU A 111 -9.79 -10.00 -3.89
C LEU A 111 -9.69 -8.85 -4.89
N THR A 112 -10.75 -8.60 -5.66
CA THR A 112 -10.82 -7.47 -6.60
C THR A 112 -11.98 -6.55 -6.23
N ILE A 113 -11.71 -5.25 -6.16
CA ILE A 113 -12.71 -4.18 -6.16
C ILE A 113 -12.80 -3.64 -7.59
N THR A 114 -13.96 -3.83 -8.23
CA THR A 114 -14.21 -3.33 -9.59
C THR A 114 -15.07 -2.08 -9.52
N VAL A 115 -14.66 -1.02 -10.23
CA VAL A 115 -15.45 0.20 -10.39
C VAL A 115 -15.82 0.42 -11.87
N PRO A 116 -17.01 0.98 -12.17
CA PRO A 116 -17.46 1.11 -13.57
C PRO A 116 -16.62 2.11 -14.37
N THR A 117 -16.23 3.23 -13.76
CA THR A 117 -15.48 4.35 -14.36
C THR A 117 -14.63 5.04 -13.29
N ILE A 118 -13.74 5.97 -13.68
CA ILE A 118 -13.07 6.87 -12.74
C ILE A 118 -13.59 8.30 -12.92
N ASP A 119 -14.46 8.69 -11.99
CA ASP A 119 -14.98 10.05 -11.82
C ASP A 119 -15.00 10.44 -10.33
N ALA A 120 -15.42 11.66 -10.03
CA ALA A 120 -15.42 12.19 -8.67
C ALA A 120 -16.37 11.42 -7.72
N ALA A 121 -17.48 10.88 -8.23
CA ALA A 121 -18.43 10.13 -7.41
C ALA A 121 -17.81 8.80 -6.98
N ILE A 122 -17.25 8.05 -7.93
CA ILE A 122 -16.57 6.78 -7.65
C ILE A 122 -15.36 6.96 -6.72
N VAL A 123 -14.60 8.03 -6.90
CA VAL A 123 -13.47 8.35 -5.99
C VAL A 123 -13.98 8.64 -4.57
N GLY A 124 -15.13 9.33 -4.43
CA GLY A 124 -15.78 9.56 -3.14
C GLY A 124 -16.24 8.27 -2.46
N GLU A 125 -16.89 7.37 -3.22
CA GLU A 125 -17.28 6.03 -2.75
C GLU A 125 -16.07 5.22 -2.27
N PHE A 126 -14.98 5.25 -3.03
CA PHE A 126 -13.73 4.59 -2.66
C PHE A 126 -13.19 5.13 -1.33
N PHE A 127 -13.08 6.45 -1.17
CA PHE A 127 -12.61 7.03 0.08
C PHE A 127 -13.48 6.63 1.27
N TYR A 128 -14.81 6.69 1.12
CA TYR A 128 -15.73 6.30 2.17
C TYR A 128 -15.61 4.81 2.54
N LEU A 129 -15.53 3.93 1.55
CA LEU A 129 -15.35 2.49 1.74
C LEU A 129 -14.11 2.19 2.58
N PHE A 130 -12.95 2.74 2.21
CA PHE A 130 -11.69 2.47 2.91
C PHE A 130 -11.62 3.13 4.28
N GLN A 131 -12.21 4.30 4.47
CA GLN A 131 -12.36 4.92 5.80
C GLN A 131 -13.21 4.02 6.72
N LEU A 132 -14.35 3.55 6.23
CA LEU A 132 -15.23 2.66 6.99
C LEU A 132 -14.54 1.33 7.31
N GLN A 133 -13.88 0.71 6.34
CA GLN A 133 -13.09 -0.51 6.54
C GLN A 133 -12.00 -0.32 7.59
N THR A 134 -11.30 0.81 7.58
CA THR A 134 -10.24 1.12 8.55
C THR A 134 -10.80 1.25 9.97
N VAL A 135 -11.93 1.93 10.15
CA VAL A 135 -12.59 2.05 11.46
C VAL A 135 -13.06 0.68 11.97
N MET A 136 -13.68 -0.12 11.11
CA MET A 136 -14.10 -1.48 11.46
C MET A 136 -12.92 -2.38 11.81
N ALA A 137 -11.82 -2.30 11.05
CA ALA A 137 -10.59 -3.03 11.35
C ALA A 137 -9.99 -2.62 12.70
N GLY A 138 -10.00 -1.33 13.03
CA GLY A 138 -9.56 -0.83 14.35
C GLY A 138 -10.36 -1.46 15.49
N ALA A 139 -11.68 -1.53 15.35
CA ALA A 139 -12.54 -2.20 16.33
C ALA A 139 -12.23 -3.70 16.44
N LEU A 140 -12.02 -4.39 15.31
CA LEU A 140 -11.66 -5.82 15.29
C LEU A 140 -10.28 -6.09 15.90
N TYR A 141 -9.33 -5.18 15.75
CA TYR A 141 -8.00 -5.29 16.33
C TYR A 141 -7.96 -4.88 17.81
N GLY A 142 -9.03 -4.30 18.34
CA GLY A 142 -9.07 -3.75 19.70
C GLY A 142 -8.17 -2.53 19.87
N VAL A 143 -8.00 -1.70 18.84
CA VAL A 143 -7.16 -0.49 18.87
C VAL A 143 -7.95 0.76 18.49
N ASN A 144 -7.51 1.92 18.98
CA ASN A 144 -8.10 3.20 18.57
C ASN A 144 -7.57 3.59 17.17
N PRO A 145 -8.42 3.62 16.11
CA PRO A 145 -7.98 3.97 14.76
C PRO A 145 -7.70 5.47 14.57
N PHE A 146 -7.98 6.29 15.58
CA PHE A 146 -7.77 7.74 15.53
C PHE A 146 -6.49 8.16 16.27
N GLY A 147 -5.85 9.22 15.79
CA GLY A 147 -4.60 9.76 16.35
C GLY A 147 -3.35 8.94 16.02
N GLN A 148 -2.17 9.53 16.24
CA GLN A 148 -0.88 9.00 15.77
C GLN A 148 0.26 9.21 16.79
N PRO A 149 0.19 8.68 18.01
CA PRO A 149 1.16 8.98 19.07
C PRO A 149 2.61 8.62 18.70
N GLY A 150 2.82 7.61 17.84
CA GLY A 150 4.15 7.15 17.46
C GLY A 150 4.98 8.13 16.62
N VAL A 151 4.37 9.14 16.01
CA VAL A 151 5.11 10.10 15.15
C VAL A 151 5.82 11.20 15.94
N GLU A 152 5.42 11.40 17.20
CA GLU A 152 5.91 12.52 18.01
C GLU A 152 7.39 12.36 18.39
N ALA A 153 7.88 11.13 18.55
CA ALA A 153 9.29 10.88 18.85
C ALA A 153 10.23 11.45 17.76
N GLY A 154 9.91 11.21 16.49
CA GLY A 154 10.68 11.74 15.36
C GLY A 154 10.63 13.26 15.27
N LYS A 155 9.47 13.87 15.55
CA LYS A 155 9.33 15.34 15.60
C LYS A 155 10.17 15.94 16.72
N ASN A 156 10.13 15.36 17.92
CA ASN A 156 10.89 15.82 19.07
C ASN A 156 12.40 15.71 18.82
N ALA A 157 12.85 14.59 18.25
CA ALA A 157 14.24 14.43 17.84
C ALA A 157 14.67 15.47 16.80
N THR A 158 13.80 15.78 15.82
CA THR A 158 14.05 16.83 14.82
C THR A 158 14.15 18.20 15.48
N TYR A 159 13.26 18.54 16.42
CA TYR A 159 13.31 19.80 17.16
C TYR A 159 14.60 19.93 17.97
N ALA A 160 15.03 18.86 18.65
CA ALA A 160 16.28 18.80 19.39
C ALA A 160 17.50 19.06 18.48
N LEU A 161 17.60 18.33 17.36
CA LEU A 161 18.71 18.44 16.42
C LEU A 161 18.77 19.82 15.74
N MET A 162 17.61 20.43 15.47
CA MET A 162 17.51 21.78 14.91
C MET A 162 17.73 22.89 15.96
N GLY A 163 17.95 22.54 17.23
CA GLY A 163 18.26 23.50 18.29
C GLY A 163 17.06 24.31 18.80
N ARG A 164 15.85 23.75 18.73
CA ARG A 164 14.66 24.37 19.33
C ARG A 164 14.80 24.39 20.84
N GLY A 165 14.60 25.56 21.46
CA GLY A 165 14.65 25.69 22.92
C GLY A 165 13.66 24.77 23.64
N GLY A 166 14.08 24.18 24.77
CA GLY A 166 13.31 23.21 25.55
C GLY A 166 13.55 21.74 25.16
N TYR A 167 14.52 21.46 24.29
CA TYR A 167 14.92 20.12 23.84
C TYR A 167 16.43 19.87 24.03
N GLU A 168 17.09 20.63 24.89
CA GLU A 168 18.55 20.60 25.11
C GLU A 168 19.02 19.24 25.61
N ASP A 169 18.31 18.65 26.56
CA ASP A 169 18.64 17.33 27.13
C ASP A 169 18.53 16.23 26.05
N LEU A 170 17.44 16.26 25.27
CA LEU A 170 17.24 15.31 24.16
C LEU A 170 18.31 15.49 23.07
N LYS A 171 18.74 16.73 22.82
CA LYS A 171 19.82 17.01 21.87
C LYS A 171 21.14 16.43 22.37
N ALA A 172 21.45 16.58 23.66
CA ALA A 172 22.65 16.00 24.25
C ALA A 172 22.62 14.47 24.14
N GLU A 173 21.49 13.83 24.50
CA GLU A 173 21.31 12.37 24.38
C GLU A 173 21.52 11.87 22.94
N LEU A 174 20.91 12.54 21.95
CA LEU A 174 21.03 12.16 20.54
C LEU A 174 22.46 12.27 20.00
N LEU A 175 23.25 13.23 20.52
CA LEU A 175 24.63 13.47 20.10
C LEU A 175 25.67 12.72 20.94
N ASP A 176 25.28 12.15 22.09
CA ASP A 176 26.12 11.31 22.96
C ASP A 176 26.18 9.84 22.49
N SER A 177 25.58 9.52 21.33
CA SER A 177 25.73 8.19 20.73
C SER A 177 27.15 7.98 20.20
N PRO A 178 27.82 6.85 20.54
CA PRO A 178 29.25 6.71 20.39
C PRO A 178 29.61 6.47 18.92
N GLU A 179 30.57 7.24 18.42
CA GLU A 179 31.41 6.98 17.23
C GLU A 179 30.73 6.28 16.05
N ASP A 180 29.67 6.88 15.55
CA ASP A 180 29.42 7.07 14.12
C ASP A 180 28.18 7.96 14.03
N ALA A 181 28.30 9.13 13.38
CA ALA A 181 27.29 10.18 13.32
C ALA A 181 26.04 9.81 12.47
N GLY A 182 25.55 8.57 12.60
CA GLY A 182 24.43 8.01 11.87
C GLY A 182 23.93 6.64 12.35
N VAL A 183 24.44 6.07 13.45
CA VAL A 183 24.00 4.75 13.94
C VAL A 183 23.21 4.88 15.24
N PHE A 184 21.88 4.71 15.15
CA PHE A 184 21.00 4.63 16.31
C PHE A 184 20.87 3.16 16.76
N VAL A 185 21.43 2.83 17.92
CA VAL A 185 21.31 1.49 18.52
C VAL A 185 20.26 1.54 19.61
N ASN A 186 19.26 0.64 19.55
CA ASN A 186 18.27 0.49 20.61
C ASN A 186 18.98 0.02 21.89
N ARG A 187 19.11 0.90 22.88
CA ARG A 187 19.67 0.55 24.18
C ARG A 187 18.54 0.00 25.06
N PRO A 188 18.71 -1.19 25.67
CA PRO A 188 17.66 -1.88 26.41
C PRO A 188 17.17 -1.11 27.64
#